data_AF-W1XBB8-F1
#
_entry.id   AF-W1XBB8-F1
#
_cell.length_a   1.000
_cell.length_b   1.000
_cell.length_c   1.000
_cell.angle_alpha   90.00
_cell.angle_beta   90.00
_cell.angle_gamma   90.00
#
_symmetry.space_group_name_H-M   'P 1'
#
loop_
_entity.id
_entity.type
_entity.pdbx_description
1 polymer ?
#
loop_
_entity_poly.entity_id
_entity_poly.type
_entity_poly.pdbx_seq_one_letter_code
_entity_poly.pdbx_strand_id
1 'polypeptide(L)' 'MKKLTCFKAYDIRGKLGEELNEDIAWRIGRAYGEFLKP' A
#
# COMPACT_ATOMS: atom_id res chain seq x y z
N MET A 1 -3.14 -10.64 11.32
CA MET A 1 -3.03 -9.66 10.21
C MET A 1 -3.82 -10.17 9.01
N LYS A 2 -4.71 -9.36 8.42
CA LYS A 2 -5.30 -9.69 7.11
C LYS A 2 -4.20 -9.62 6.04
N LYS A 3 -4.23 -10.54 5.08
CA LYS A 3 -3.32 -10.54 3.94
C LYS A 3 -3.62 -9.30 3.08
N LEU A 4 -2.59 -8.50 2.79
CA LEU A 4 -2.70 -7.36 1.86
C LEU A 4 -2.59 -7.91 0.43
N THR A 5 -3.70 -7.96 -0.31
CA THR A 5 -3.75 -8.49 -1.68
C THR A 5 -3.42 -7.45 -2.74
N CYS A 6 -3.34 -6.16 -2.37
CA CYS A 6 -3.06 -5.06 -3.27
C CYS A 6 -1.61 -4.96 -3.74
N PHE A 7 -0.65 -5.65 -3.11
CA PHE A 7 0.74 -5.71 -3.58
C PHE A 7 0.89 -6.75 -4.71
N LYS A 8 1.25 -6.29 -5.90
CA LYS A 8 1.59 -7.14 -7.05
C LYS A 8 3.10 -7.15 -7.26
N ALA A 9 3.57 -7.96 -8.20
CA ALA A 9 5.00 -8.10 -8.47
C ALA A 9 5.69 -6.79 -8.84
N TYR A 10 4.97 -5.85 -9.48
CA TYR A 10 5.55 -4.64 -10.04
C TYR A 10 4.89 -3.34 -9.55
N ASP A 11 3.72 -3.43 -8.93
CA ASP A 11 2.91 -2.27 -8.57
C ASP A 11 1.95 -2.59 -7.42
N ILE A 12 1.22 -1.56 -6.96
CA ILE A 12 0.19 -1.67 -5.94
C ILE A 12 -1.15 -1.36 -6.58
N ARG A 13 -2.02 -2.38 -6.71
CA ARG A 13 -3.34 -2.30 -7.35
C ARG A 13 -4.34 -3.23 -6.66
N GLY A 14 -5.57 -2.76 -6.48
CA GLY A 14 -6.66 -3.55 -5.91
C GLY A 14 -7.98 -2.77 -5.96
N LYS A 15 -9.07 -3.45 -5.62
CA LYS A 15 -10.40 -2.84 -5.54
C LYS A 15 -10.48 -1.82 -4.40
N LEU A 16 -10.93 -0.61 -4.71
CA LEU A 16 -11.05 0.49 -3.74
C LEU A 16 -12.04 0.13 -2.62
N GLY A 17 -11.68 0.46 -1.38
CA GLY A 17 -12.48 0.20 -0.18
C GLY A 17 -12.32 -1.22 0.39
N GLU A 18 -11.95 -2.20 -0.42
CA GLU A 18 -11.83 -3.61 -0.02
C GLU A 18 -10.37 -4.06 0.09
N GLU A 19 -9.59 -3.86 -0.97
CA GLU A 19 -8.19 -4.30 -1.07
C GLU A 19 -7.20 -3.14 -0.92
N LEU A 20 -7.61 -1.93 -1.33
CA LEU A 20 -6.85 -0.69 -1.19
C LEU A 20 -7.78 0.40 -0.65
N ASN A 21 -7.34 1.11 0.39
CA ASN A 21 -8.09 2.18 1.02
C ASN A 21 -7.14 3.27 1.53
N GLU A 22 -7.70 4.35 2.07
CA GLU A 22 -6.95 5.52 2.52
C GLU A 22 -5.91 5.20 3.60
N ASP A 23 -6.23 4.34 4.58
CA ASP A 23 -5.28 3.91 5.61
C ASP A 23 -4.07 3.19 5.01
N ILE A 24 -4.32 2.22 4.11
CA ILE A 24 -3.26 1.47 3.44
C ILE A 24 -2.41 2.42 2.59
N ALA A 25 -3.03 3.34 1.84
CA ALA A 25 -2.33 4.31 1.01
C ALA A 25 -1.42 5.23 1.83
N TRP A 26 -1.93 5.76 2.95
CA TRP A 26 -1.14 6.59 3.86
C TRP A 26 0.07 5.85 4.41
N ARG A 27 -0.11 4.59 4.83
CA ARG A 27 0.98 3.75 5.35
C ARG A 27 2.04 3.43 4.30
N ILE A 28 1.65 3.20 3.05
CA ILE A 28 2.58 3.02 1.94
C ILE A 28 3.41 4.29 1.74
N GLY A 29 2.78 5.46 1.70
CA GLY A 29 3.47 6.73 1.51
C GLY A 29 4.48 7.02 2.63
N ARG A 30 4.08 6.81 3.89
CA ARG A 30 4.98 6.94 5.04
C ARG A 30 6.16 5.98 4.94
N ALA A 31 5.92 4.71 4.67
CA ALA A 31 6.97 3.70 4.55
C ALA A 31 7.94 4.01 3.40
N TYR A 32 7.43 4.51 2.27
CA TYR A 32 8.25 4.95 1.15
C TYR A 32 9.20 6.09 1.56
N GLY A 33 8.67 7.11 2.23
CA GLY A 33 9.49 8.24 2.72
C GLY A 33 10.53 7.82 3.77
N GLU A 34 10.14 6.96 4.72
CA GLU A 34 11.05 6.44 5.76
C GLU A 34 12.16 5.55 5.17
N PHE A 35 11.83 4.71 4.19
CA PHE A 35 12.75 3.73 3.62
C PHE A 35 13.70 4.35 2.59
N LEU A 36 13.16 5.07 1.61
CA LEU A 36 13.95 5.58 0.48
C LEU A 36 14.63 6.92 0.78
N LYS A 37 14.14 7.67 1.77
CA LYS A 37 14.64 9.03 2.11
C LYS A 37 14.86 9.91 0.86
N PRO A 38 13.85 10.06 -0.01
CA PRO A 38 13.93 10.84 -1.23
C PRO A 38 14.08 12.35 -0.96
#